data_AF-A0A538S472-F1
#
_entry.id   AF-A0A538S472-F1
#
_cell.length_a   1.000
_cell.length_b   1.000
_cell.length_c   1.000
_cell.angle_alpha   90.00
_cell.angle_beta   90.00
_cell.angle_gamma   90.00
#
_symmetry.space_group_name_H-M   'P 1'
#
loop_
_entity.id
_entity.type
_entity.pdbx_description
1 polymer ?
#
loop_
_entity_poly.entity_id
_entity_poly.type
_entity_poly.pdbx_seq_one_letter_code
_entity_poly.pdbx_strand_id
1 'polypeptide(L)' 'MQDHVKEITRLENEADNIYRDADGSLFANPPDVLTLIKLREVYGWLEETVDACKDVAQIISEIVIKGT' A
#
# COMPACT_ATOMS: atom_id res chain seq x y z
N MET A 1 11.38 7.63 16.33
CA MET A 1 11.69 6.71 15.22
C MET A 1 10.75 5.51 15.23
N GLN A 2 10.74 4.70 16.30
CA GLN A 2 9.83 3.54 16.43
C GLN A 2 8.35 3.90 16.23
N ASP A 3 7.89 5.04 16.77
CA ASP A 3 6.50 5.48 16.61
C ASP A 3 6.15 5.88 15.17
N HIS A 4 7.09 6.43 14.41
CA HIS A 4 6.89 6.78 13.00
C HIS A 4 6.79 5.53 12.12
N VAL A 5 7.64 4.53 12.37
CA VAL A 5 7.60 3.24 11.67
C VAL A 5 6.26 2.56 11.92
N LYS A 6 5.80 2.53 13.18
CA LYS A 6 4.48 1.99 13.53
C LYS A 6 3.34 2.71 12.83
N GLU A 7 3.38 4.04 12.76
CA GLU A 7 2.33 4.80 12.08
C GLU A 7 2.33 4.57 10.56
N ILE A 8 3.51 4.48 9.94
CA ILE A 8 3.64 4.13 8.52
C ILE A 8 3.09 2.72 8.27
N THR A 9 3.41 1.74 9.12
CA THR A 9 2.83 0.40 9.04
C THR A 9 1.32 0.42 9.24
N ARG A 10 0.77 1.26 10.13
CA ARG A 10 -0.68 1.40 10.31
C ARG A 10 -1.36 1.94 9.04
N LEU A 11 -0.77 2.96 8.41
CA LEU A 11 -1.26 3.55 7.17
C LEU A 11 -1.18 2.58 5.99
N GLU A 12 -0.11 1.79 5.89
CA GLU A 12 0.02 0.76 4.86
C GLU A 12 -1.04 -0.33 5.02
N ASN A 13 -1.27 -0.85 6.24
CA ASN A 13 -2.35 -1.81 6.47
C ASN A 13 -3.74 -1.24 6.14
N GLU A 14 -3.96 0.06 6.35
CA GLU A 14 -5.19 0.74 5.97
C GLU A 14 -5.34 0.80 4.44
N ALA A 15 -4.27 1.15 3.72
CA ALA A 15 -4.24 1.16 2.26
C ALA A 15 -4.45 -0.24 1.66
N ASP A 16 -3.83 -1.27 2.24
CA ASP A 16 -3.99 -2.68 1.88
C ASP A 16 -5.46 -3.13 1.93
N ASN A 17 -6.18 -2.73 2.98
CA ASN A 17 -7.59 -3.04 3.13
C ASN A 17 -8.44 -2.31 2.09
N ILE A 18 -8.17 -1.02 1.88
CA ILE A 18 -8.85 -0.22 0.84
C ILE A 18 -8.64 -0.83 -0.54
N TYR A 19 -7.41 -1.25 -0.85
CA TYR A 19 -7.07 -1.91 -2.10
C TYR A 19 -7.85 -3.22 -2.27
N ARG A 20 -7.85 -4.11 -1.27
CA ARG A 20 -8.59 -5.39 -1.32
C ARG A 20 -10.08 -5.18 -1.51
N ASP A 21 -10.67 -4.22 -0.79
CA ASP A 21 -12.08 -3.89 -0.90
C ASP A 21 -12.43 -3.29 -2.28
N ALA A 22 -11.56 -2.43 -2.80
CA ALA A 22 -11.72 -1.81 -4.12
C ALA A 22 -11.56 -2.82 -5.25
N ASP A 23 -10.56 -3.69 -5.20
CA ASP A 23 -10.32 -4.76 -6.19
C ASP A 23 -11.48 -5.76 -6.18
N GLY A 24 -11.90 -6.21 -4.99
CA GLY A 24 -13.05 -7.08 -4.83
C GLY A 24 -14.34 -6.46 -5.39
N SER A 25 -14.58 -5.18 -5.10
CA SER A 25 -15.74 -4.44 -5.63
C SER A 25 -15.68 -4.26 -7.14
N LEU A 26 -14.49 -4.02 -7.70
CA LEU A 26 -14.26 -3.84 -9.13
C LEU A 26 -14.64 -5.09 -9.93
N PHE A 27 -14.36 -6.28 -9.40
CA PHE A 27 -14.74 -7.55 -10.05
C PHE A 27 -16.15 -8.01 -9.72
N ALA A 28 -16.72 -7.61 -8.57
CA ALA A 28 -18.09 -7.94 -8.20
C ALA A 28 -19.12 -7.18 -9.07
N ASN A 29 -18.82 -5.93 -9.45
CA ASN A 29 -19.64 -5.14 -10.35
C ASN A 29 -18.76 -4.47 -11.43
N PRO A 30 -18.32 -5.23 -12.44
CA PRO A 30 -17.31 -4.77 -13.38
C PRO A 30 -17.88 -3.71 -14.34
N PRO A 31 -17.14 -2.60 -14.57
CA PRO A 31 -17.47 -1.65 -15.62
C PRO A 31 -17.11 -2.24 -17.01
N ASP A 32 -17.08 -1.42 -18.05
CA ASP A 32 -16.53 -1.85 -19.32
C ASP A 32 -15.06 -2.29 -19.18
N VAL A 33 -14.63 -3.20 -20.04
CA VAL A 33 -13.32 -3.87 -19.95
C VAL A 33 -12.16 -2.87 -19.93
N LEU A 34 -12.25 -1.79 -20.70
CA LEU A 34 -11.18 -0.80 -20.77
C LEU A 34 -11.08 -0.03 -19.44
N THR A 35 -12.22 0.35 -18.87
CA THR A 35 -12.25 1.00 -17.55
C THR A 35 -11.79 0.06 -16.44
N LEU A 36 -12.18 -1.22 -16.49
CA LEU A 36 -11.74 -2.23 -15.51
C LEU A 36 -10.21 -2.34 -15.50
N ILE A 37 -9.59 -2.50 -16.67
CA ILE A 37 -8.12 -2.61 -16.78
C ILE A 37 -7.47 -1.34 -16.22
N LYS A 38 -7.93 -0.15 -16.62
CA LYS A 38 -7.35 1.12 -16.13
C LYS A 38 -7.44 1.26 -14.62
N LEU A 39 -8.59 0.97 -14.02
CA LEU A 39 -8.78 1.10 -12.58
C LEU A 39 -7.90 0.11 -11.81
N ARG A 40 -7.83 -1.14 -12.29
CA ARG A 40 -6.97 -2.16 -11.67
C ARG A 40 -5.49 -1.76 -11.67
N GLU A 41 -4.97 -1.26 -12.79
CA GLU A 41 -3.59 -0.79 -12.88
C GLU A 41 -3.33 0.39 -11.92
N VAL A 42 -4.24 1.36 -11.87
CA VAL A 42 -4.12 2.51 -10.95
C VAL A 42 -4.14 2.06 -9.50
N TYR A 43 -5.03 1.12 -9.13
CA TYR A 43 -5.08 0.58 -7.77
C TYR A 43 -3.80 -0.16 -7.40
N GLY A 44 -3.24 -0.96 -8.33
CA GLY A 44 -1.95 -1.62 -8.13
C GLY A 44 -0.79 -0.64 -7.93
N TRP A 45 -0.69 0.42 -8.75
CA TRP A 45 0.35 1.43 -8.56
C TRP A 45 0.26 2.17 -7.23
N LEU A 46 -0.96 2.36 -6.72
CA LEU A 46 -1.17 2.97 -5.40
C LEU A 46 -0.70 2.03 -4.27
N GLU A 47 -1.03 0.74 -4.35
CA GLU A 47 -0.55 -0.28 -3.41
C GLU A 47 0.99 -0.32 -3.40
N GLU A 48 1.62 -0.46 -4.57
CA GLU A 48 3.09 -0.47 -4.71
C GLU A 48 3.75 0.79 -4.14
N THR A 49 3.13 1.96 -4.34
CA THR A 49 3.65 3.23 -3.82
C THR A 49 3.63 3.27 -2.28
N VAL A 50 2.54 2.79 -1.67
CA VAL A 50 2.40 2.76 -0.22
C VAL A 50 3.33 1.74 0.41
N ASP A 51 3.46 0.55 -0.20
CA ASP A 51 4.39 -0.49 0.26
C ASP A 51 5.86 -0.01 0.21
N ALA A 52 6.25 0.65 -0.89
CA ALA A 52 7.59 1.24 -1.01
C ALA A 52 7.90 2.26 0.11
N CYS A 53 6.89 3.02 0.58
CA CYS A 53 7.06 3.95 1.70
C CYS A 53 7.33 3.21 3.02
N LYS A 54 6.67 2.08 3.25
CA LYS A 54 6.90 1.20 4.41
C LYS A 54 8.28 0.56 4.36
N ASP A 55 8.69 0.05 3.20
CA ASP A 55 10.02 -0.55 3.00
C ASP A 55 11.14 0.43 3.34
N VAL A 56 11.06 1.66 2.83
CA VAL A 56 12.04 2.71 3.14
C VAL A 56 12.06 3.00 4.65
N ALA A 57 10.90 3.10 5.29
CA ALA A 57 10.82 3.33 6.73
C ALA A 57 11.45 2.19 7.55
N GLN A 58 11.26 0.94 7.12
CA GLN A 58 11.86 -0.23 7.75
C GLN A 58 13.39 -0.22 7.60
N ILE A 59 13.92 0.05 6.40
CA ILE A 59 15.36 0.15 6.16
C ILE A 59 16.00 1.21 7.06
N ILE A 60 15.38 2.40 7.14
CA ILE A 60 15.87 3.48 8.01
C ILE A 60 15.87 3.03 9.48
N SER A 61 14.81 2.36 9.94
CA SER A 61 14.73 1.84 11.31
C SER A 61 15.84 0.83 11.61
N GLU A 62 16.13 -0.09 10.68
CA GLU A 62 17.19 -1.07 10.85
C GLU A 62 18.58 -0.45 10.95
N ILE A 63 18.86 0.58 10.13
CA ILE A 63 20.13 1.32 10.17
C ILE A 63 20.29 2.00 11.54
N VAL A 64 19.24 2.65 12.03
CA VAL A 64 19.27 3.35 13.32
C VAL A 64 19.47 2.37 14.47
N ILE A 65 18.79 1.21 14.48
CA ILE A 65 18.95 0.20 15.52
C ILE A 65 20.37 -0.39 15.50
N LYS A 66 20.93 -0.70 14.33
CA LYS A 66 22.29 -1.26 14.21
C LYS A 66 23.40 -0.28 14.59
N GLY A 67 23.13 1.03 14.50
CA GLY A 67 24.07 2.10 14.85
C GLY A 67 24.10 2.47 16.33
N THR A 68 23.19 1.92 17.13
CA THR A 68 23.15 1.98 18.60
C THR A 68 23.66 0.70 19.22
#